data_AF-A0A4P9J5P8-F1
#
_entry.id   AF-A0A4P9J5P8-F1
#
_cell.length_a   1.000
_cell.length_b   1.000
_cell.length_c   1.000
_cell.angle_alpha   90.00
_cell.angle_beta   90.00
_cell.angle_gamma   90.00
#
_symmetry.space_group_name_H-M   'P 1'
#
loop_
_entity.id
_entity.type
_entity.pdbx_description
1 polymer ?
#
loop_
_entity_poly.entity_id
_entity_poly.type
_entity_poly.pdbx_seq_one_letter_code
_entity_poly.pdbx_strand_id
1 'polypeptide(L)'
;MASWNLKALREKLKATHDKDSIERAVICMDSFDWKSKAALYHVYTADEVFSKYSGRKDKDVAEMMNRLFSEESDVEFEKARCIREFSLVAAATTVHTLPEILAQIIAVSTDPEIRSVHSISFNGVVKRMMNPEYKSKLEAFQKSFEYQYVHAFTNTVKHISLVKPKYSIGFDTQNYHGVVFDSFTFKGEDFESIRDEKLVEFINSIRSHCVKLGQELNELVN
;
A
#
# COMPACT_ATOMS: atom_id res chain seq x y z
N MET A 1 -6.84 4.28 14.49
CA MET A 1 -6.61 3.41 13.32
C MET A 1 -6.82 1.97 13.73
N ALA A 2 -7.44 1.15 12.87
CA ALA A 2 -7.60 -0.27 13.13
C ALA A 2 -6.21 -0.95 13.24
N SER A 3 -6.06 -1.80 14.24
CA SER A 3 -4.87 -2.63 14.48
C SER A 3 -5.27 -4.11 14.54
N TRP A 4 -4.43 -4.97 13.97
CA TRP A 4 -4.62 -6.42 14.03
C TRP A 4 -4.01 -6.94 15.33
N ASN A 5 -4.80 -7.66 16.13
CA ASN A 5 -4.32 -8.32 17.34
C ASN A 5 -3.48 -9.57 17.00
N LEU A 6 -2.24 -9.36 16.58
CA LEU A 6 -1.27 -10.42 16.25
C LEU A 6 -0.93 -11.29 17.46
N LYS A 7 -0.97 -10.71 18.67
CA LYS A 7 -0.75 -11.45 19.92
C LYS A 7 -1.82 -12.53 20.10
N ALA A 8 -3.08 -12.23 19.84
CA ALA A 8 -4.16 -13.21 19.94
C ALA A 8 -3.96 -14.38 18.95
N LEU A 9 -3.55 -14.09 17.71
CA LEU A 9 -3.24 -15.14 16.73
C LEU A 9 -2.08 -16.02 17.20
N ARG A 10 -1.00 -15.41 17.69
CA ARG A 10 0.16 -16.14 18.22
C ARG A 10 -0.21 -17.09 19.35
N GLU A 11 -1.05 -16.67 20.29
CA GLU A 11 -1.49 -17.55 21.39
C GLU A 11 -2.34 -18.72 20.89
N LYS A 12 -3.19 -18.51 19.89
CA LYS A 12 -3.96 -19.60 19.26
C LYS A 12 -3.06 -20.62 18.55
N LEU A 13 -2.07 -20.14 17.79
CA LEU A 13 -1.12 -21.01 17.10
C LEU A 13 -0.30 -21.87 18.06
N LYS A 14 0.05 -21.36 19.26
CA LYS A 14 0.74 -22.15 20.29
C LYS A 14 -0.05 -23.38 20.76
N ALA A 15 -1.37 -23.35 20.68
CA ALA A 15 -2.22 -24.46 21.10
C ALA A 15 -2.35 -25.55 20.02
N THR A 16 -2.11 -25.21 18.75
CA THR A 16 -2.47 -26.06 17.59
C THR A 16 -1.31 -26.42 16.67
N HIS A 17 -0.18 -25.72 16.74
CA HIS A 17 0.95 -25.86 15.81
C HIS A 17 2.25 -26.25 16.52
N ASP A 18 3.18 -26.85 15.77
CA ASP A 18 4.53 -27.13 16.25
C ASP A 18 5.37 -25.84 16.40
N LYS A 19 6.48 -25.95 17.13
CA LYS A 19 7.36 -24.82 17.45
C LYS A 19 7.90 -24.11 16.20
N ASP A 20 8.27 -24.86 15.15
CA ASP A 20 8.88 -24.28 13.95
C ASP A 20 7.83 -23.52 13.14
N SER A 21 6.60 -24.05 13.05
CA SER A 21 5.46 -23.36 12.44
C SER A 21 5.11 -22.06 13.17
N ILE A 22 5.13 -22.07 14.51
CA ILE A 22 4.89 -20.87 15.31
C ILE A 22 5.99 -19.82 15.07
N GLU A 23 7.26 -20.22 15.05
CA GLU A 23 8.38 -19.31 14.81
C GLU A 23 8.29 -18.66 13.42
N ARG A 24 7.97 -19.44 12.38
CA ARG A 24 7.71 -18.92 11.04
C ARG A 24 6.56 -17.92 11.02
N ALA A 25 5.44 -18.25 11.67
CA ALA A 25 4.29 -17.37 11.73
C ALA A 25 4.65 -16.04 12.41
N VAL A 26 5.39 -16.07 13.52
CA VAL A 26 5.86 -14.87 14.24
C VAL A 26 6.73 -13.99 13.34
N ILE A 27 7.69 -14.56 12.60
CA ILE A 27 8.52 -13.79 11.66
C ILE A 27 7.66 -13.07 10.61
N CYS A 28 6.65 -13.76 10.04
CA CYS A 28 5.73 -13.14 9.09
C CYS A 28 4.85 -12.06 9.75
N MET A 29 4.38 -12.28 10.97
CA MET A 29 3.58 -11.31 11.73
C MET A 29 4.38 -10.04 12.07
N ASP A 30 5.61 -10.19 12.54
CA ASP A 30 6.51 -9.06 12.83
C ASP A 30 6.84 -8.29 11.55
N SER A 31 7.07 -9.01 10.44
CA SER A 31 7.25 -8.40 9.12
C SER A 31 6.01 -7.62 8.66
N PHE A 32 4.81 -8.14 8.90
CA PHE A 32 3.56 -7.46 8.58
C PHE A 32 3.41 -6.17 9.37
N ASP A 33 3.60 -6.21 10.69
CA ASP A 33 3.50 -5.05 11.56
C ASP A 33 4.52 -3.97 11.19
N TRP A 34 5.78 -4.36 11.00
CA TRP A 34 6.85 -3.44 10.62
C TRP A 34 6.55 -2.77 9.27
N LYS A 35 6.18 -3.54 8.23
CA LYS A 35 5.89 -2.97 6.91
C LYS A 35 4.61 -2.12 6.90
N SER A 36 3.61 -2.49 7.69
CA SER A 36 2.40 -1.69 7.87
C SER A 36 2.72 -0.32 8.47
N LYS A 37 3.61 -0.28 9.47
CA LYS A 37 4.12 0.96 10.07
C LYS A 37 5.00 1.75 9.10
N ALA A 38 5.90 1.09 8.36
CA ALA A 38 6.77 1.73 7.39
C ALA A 38 5.97 2.41 6.25
N ALA A 39 4.92 1.76 5.73
CA ALA A 39 4.04 2.36 4.74
C ALA A 39 3.37 3.64 5.27
N LEU A 40 2.87 3.62 6.51
CA LEU A 40 2.28 4.80 7.15
C LEU A 40 3.30 5.91 7.42
N TYR A 41 4.51 5.54 7.86
CA TYR A 41 5.59 6.51 8.07
C TYR A 41 5.84 7.32 6.80
N HIS A 42 5.98 6.64 5.66
CA HIS A 42 6.19 7.33 4.39
C HIS A 42 5.01 8.20 3.97
N VAL A 43 3.77 7.74 4.17
CA VAL A 43 2.57 8.58 3.92
C VAL A 43 2.60 9.84 4.78
N TYR A 44 2.85 9.72 6.09
CA TYR A 44 2.88 10.88 6.98
C TYR A 44 4.02 11.84 6.69
N THR A 45 5.22 11.33 6.40
CA THR A 45 6.35 12.17 5.97
C THR A 45 6.02 12.93 4.69
N ALA A 46 5.37 12.25 3.73
CA ALA A 46 4.94 12.87 2.49
C ALA A 46 3.89 13.98 2.72
N ASP A 47 2.89 13.71 3.56
CA ASP A 47 1.82 14.67 3.86
C ASP A 47 2.33 15.87 4.67
N GLU A 48 3.15 15.62 5.69
CA GLU A 48 3.70 16.66 6.58
C GLU A 48 4.52 17.68 5.79
N VAL A 49 5.49 17.20 5.01
CA VAL A 49 6.43 18.04 4.27
C VAL A 49 5.74 18.77 3.11
N PHE A 50 4.71 18.17 2.51
CA PHE A 50 4.06 18.71 1.31
C PHE A 50 2.75 19.46 1.58
N SER A 51 2.29 19.51 2.83
CA SER A 51 1.05 20.15 3.26
C SER A 51 0.91 21.62 2.83
N LYS A 52 2.04 22.34 2.67
CA LYS A 52 2.08 23.75 2.26
C LYS A 52 2.08 23.95 0.74
N TYR A 53 2.31 22.88 -0.02
CA TYR A 53 2.52 22.94 -1.47
C TYR A 53 1.45 22.18 -2.26
N SER A 54 0.40 21.72 -1.57
CA SER A 54 -0.75 21.05 -2.17
C SER A 54 -2.03 21.71 -1.67
N GLY A 55 -3.05 21.77 -2.54
CA GLY A 55 -4.26 22.49 -2.18
C GLY A 55 -5.24 22.63 -3.34
N ARG A 56 -6.31 23.37 -3.03
CA ARG A 56 -7.48 23.59 -3.90
C ARG A 56 -8.01 25.03 -3.83
N LYS A 57 -7.25 25.96 -3.24
CA LYS A 57 -7.68 27.35 -3.07
C LYS A 57 -6.99 28.23 -4.10
N ASP A 58 -7.73 29.17 -4.69
CA ASP A 58 -7.25 30.06 -5.74
C ASP A 58 -6.02 30.88 -5.34
N LYS A 59 -5.97 31.32 -4.07
CA LYS A 59 -4.80 32.04 -3.53
C LYS A 59 -3.54 31.18 -3.55
N ASP A 60 -3.67 29.90 -3.24
CA ASP A 60 -2.56 28.95 -3.19
C ASP A 60 -2.08 28.64 -4.62
N VAL A 61 -3.00 28.57 -5.59
CA VAL A 61 -2.68 28.39 -7.02
C VAL A 61 -1.84 29.54 -7.58
N ALA A 62 -2.19 30.79 -7.27
CA ALA A 62 -1.41 31.95 -7.71
C ALA A 62 -0.01 31.98 -7.08
N GLU A 63 0.10 31.65 -5.80
CA GLU A 63 1.38 31.50 -5.11
C GLU A 63 2.24 30.41 -5.74
N MET A 64 1.65 29.26 -6.05
CA MET A 64 2.35 28.14 -6.69
C MET A 64 2.78 28.44 -8.12
N MET A 65 1.96 29.14 -8.91
CA MET A 65 2.39 29.61 -10.23
C MET A 65 3.60 30.52 -10.13
N ASN A 66 3.60 31.49 -9.21
CA ASN A 66 4.76 32.37 -9.01
C ASN A 66 6.02 31.59 -8.64
N ARG A 67 5.91 30.56 -7.79
CA ARG A 67 7.05 29.69 -7.44
C ARG A 67 7.58 28.90 -8.64
N LEU A 68 6.69 28.35 -9.49
CA LEU A 68 7.09 27.55 -10.65
C LEU A 68 7.70 28.36 -11.80
N PHE A 69 7.27 29.61 -11.97
CA PHE A 69 7.71 30.49 -13.07
C PHE A 69 8.76 31.52 -12.64
N SER A 70 9.11 31.58 -11.35
CA SER A 70 10.20 32.41 -10.84
C SER A 70 11.55 31.98 -11.43
N GLU A 71 12.40 32.96 -11.77
CA GLU A 71 13.79 32.68 -12.18
C GLU A 71 14.65 32.19 -11.01
N GLU A 72 14.29 32.55 -9.78
CA GLU A 72 14.93 32.03 -8.57
C GLU A 72 14.36 30.66 -8.20
N SER A 73 15.25 29.67 -8.05
CA SER A 73 14.89 28.30 -7.64
C SER A 73 14.46 28.26 -6.18
N ASP A 74 13.22 27.84 -5.95
CA ASP A 74 12.69 27.56 -4.61
C ASP A 74 13.16 26.18 -4.12
N VAL A 75 14.34 26.18 -3.48
CA VAL A 75 15.01 24.96 -2.97
C VAL A 75 14.13 24.18 -1.98
N GLU A 76 13.35 24.88 -1.15
CA GLU A 76 12.49 24.22 -0.15
C GLU A 76 11.28 23.55 -0.81
N PHE A 77 10.67 24.19 -1.82
CA PHE A 77 9.63 23.56 -2.62
C PHE A 77 10.15 22.33 -3.36
N GLU A 78 11.30 22.43 -4.02
CA GLU A 78 11.89 21.31 -4.78
C GLU A 78 12.25 20.13 -3.88
N LYS A 79 12.78 20.40 -2.69
CA LYS A 79 13.04 19.39 -1.67
C LYS A 79 11.74 18.74 -1.18
N ALA A 80 10.71 19.53 -0.90
CA ALA A 80 9.42 19.03 -0.45
C ALA A 80 8.75 18.15 -1.52
N ARG A 81 8.81 18.57 -2.80
CA ARG A 81 8.34 17.80 -3.94
C ARG A 81 9.06 16.46 -4.05
N CYS A 82 10.39 16.44 -4.00
CA CYS A 82 11.17 15.19 -4.01
C CYS A 82 10.75 14.26 -2.87
N ILE A 83 10.62 14.78 -1.64
CA ILE A 83 10.21 13.99 -0.48
C ILE A 83 8.81 13.40 -0.69
N ARG A 84 7.86 14.19 -1.21
CA ARG A 84 6.50 13.74 -1.53
C ARG A 84 6.52 12.57 -2.51
N GLU A 85 7.21 12.74 -3.63
CA GLU A 85 7.30 11.75 -4.70
C GLU A 85 7.94 10.44 -4.22
N PHE A 86 9.12 10.53 -3.60
CA PHE A 86 9.87 9.36 -3.19
C PHE A 86 9.19 8.61 -2.05
N SER A 87 8.63 9.34 -1.09
CA SER A 87 7.94 8.72 0.04
C SER A 87 6.66 8.02 -0.42
N LEU A 88 5.89 8.59 -1.35
CA LEU A 88 4.69 7.92 -1.85
C LEU A 88 5.00 6.67 -2.68
N VAL A 89 6.07 6.69 -3.49
CA VAL A 89 6.56 5.49 -4.17
C VAL A 89 7.01 4.43 -3.15
N ALA A 90 7.75 4.82 -2.11
CA ALA A 90 8.16 3.92 -1.03
C ALA A 90 6.96 3.34 -0.26
N ALA A 91 5.94 4.15 0.00
CA ALA A 91 4.71 3.71 0.65
C ALA A 91 3.93 2.70 -0.21
N ALA A 92 3.73 2.99 -1.50
CA ALA A 92 3.05 2.11 -2.45
C ALA A 92 3.79 0.77 -2.62
N THR A 93 5.11 0.82 -2.79
CA THR A 93 5.94 -0.38 -2.94
C THR A 93 5.99 -1.22 -1.65
N THR A 94 5.94 -0.58 -0.48
CA THR A 94 5.89 -1.27 0.82
C THR A 94 4.53 -1.92 1.04
N VAL A 95 3.43 -1.17 0.84
CA VAL A 95 2.06 -1.68 1.05
C VAL A 95 1.70 -2.80 0.08
N HIS A 96 2.25 -2.77 -1.14
CA HIS A 96 2.14 -3.85 -2.14
C HIS A 96 2.61 -5.21 -1.63
N THR A 97 3.51 -5.23 -0.65
CA THR A 97 4.01 -6.49 -0.06
C THR A 97 3.16 -7.03 1.08
N LEU A 98 2.22 -6.24 1.64
CA LEU A 98 1.37 -6.69 2.74
C LEU A 98 0.46 -7.87 2.37
N PRO A 99 -0.19 -7.90 1.18
CA PRO A 99 -0.98 -9.06 0.76
C PRO A 99 -0.17 -10.35 0.70
N GLU A 100 1.09 -10.29 0.25
CA GLU A 100 1.97 -11.45 0.17
C GLU A 100 2.38 -11.96 1.57
N ILE A 101 2.68 -11.06 2.50
CA ILE A 101 2.97 -11.44 3.88
C ILE A 101 1.71 -11.98 4.57
N LEU A 102 0.56 -11.35 4.36
CA LEU A 102 -0.73 -11.86 4.84
C LEU A 102 -0.98 -13.28 4.32
N ALA A 103 -0.67 -13.55 3.05
CA ALA A 103 -0.78 -14.88 2.46
C ALA A 103 0.10 -15.90 3.20
N GLN A 104 1.34 -15.53 3.55
CA GLN A 104 2.23 -16.38 4.34
C GLN A 104 1.65 -16.65 5.74
N ILE A 105 1.09 -15.63 6.40
CA ILE A 105 0.46 -15.79 7.72
C ILE A 105 -0.75 -16.72 7.62
N ILE A 106 -1.64 -16.49 6.65
CA ILE A 106 -2.82 -17.34 6.42
C ILE A 106 -2.40 -18.79 6.19
N ALA A 107 -1.45 -18.99 5.27
CA ALA A 107 -0.98 -20.32 4.90
C ALA A 107 -0.41 -21.08 6.10
N VAL A 108 0.52 -20.48 6.86
CA VAL A 108 1.10 -21.12 8.04
C VAL A 108 0.07 -21.35 9.15
N SER A 109 -0.96 -20.50 9.24
CA SER A 109 -2.00 -20.61 10.28
C SER A 109 -3.11 -21.60 9.95
N THR A 110 -3.27 -21.97 8.67
CA THR A 110 -4.36 -22.85 8.20
C THR A 110 -3.86 -24.20 7.71
N ASP A 111 -2.58 -24.31 7.37
CA ASP A 111 -1.94 -25.54 6.92
C ASP A 111 -0.55 -25.69 7.57
N PRO A 112 -0.45 -26.48 8.66
CA PRO A 112 0.81 -26.72 9.35
C PRO A 112 1.83 -27.52 8.53
N GLU A 113 1.43 -28.15 7.42
CA GLU A 113 2.35 -28.92 6.57
C GLU A 113 3.16 -28.04 5.60
N ILE A 114 2.87 -26.74 5.51
CA ILE A 114 3.60 -25.83 4.62
C ILE A 114 5.02 -25.59 5.14
N ARG A 115 6.01 -26.15 4.43
CA ARG A 115 7.44 -26.05 4.77
C ARG A 115 8.19 -24.91 4.09
N SER A 116 7.67 -24.36 2.98
CA SER A 116 8.37 -23.33 2.19
C SER A 116 7.53 -22.07 1.99
N VAL A 117 7.81 -21.05 2.82
CA VAL A 117 7.16 -19.74 2.75
C VAL A 117 7.47 -18.97 1.47
N HIS A 118 8.61 -19.25 0.83
CA HIS A 118 9.04 -18.56 -0.40
C HIS A 118 8.20 -18.90 -1.64
N SER A 119 7.49 -20.03 -1.60
CA SER A 119 6.57 -20.43 -2.68
C SER A 119 5.15 -19.89 -2.50
N ILE A 120 4.87 -19.24 -1.37
CA ILE A 120 3.55 -18.74 -1.03
C ILE A 120 3.35 -17.40 -1.71
N SER A 121 2.26 -17.30 -2.47
CA SER A 121 1.77 -16.04 -3.03
C SER A 121 0.33 -15.81 -2.61
N PHE A 122 -0.07 -14.54 -2.58
CA PHE A 122 -1.46 -14.15 -2.28
C PHE A 122 -2.45 -14.85 -3.22
N ASN A 123 -2.19 -14.80 -4.52
CA ASN A 123 -3.01 -15.51 -5.52
C ASN A 123 -3.05 -17.04 -5.29
N GLY A 124 -1.93 -17.64 -4.87
CA GLY A 124 -1.86 -19.07 -4.54
C GLY A 124 -2.73 -19.43 -3.34
N VAL A 125 -2.73 -18.60 -2.29
CA VAL A 125 -3.57 -18.79 -1.10
C VAL A 125 -5.05 -18.62 -1.43
N VAL A 126 -5.43 -17.60 -2.20
CA VAL A 126 -6.82 -17.42 -2.66
C VAL A 126 -7.37 -18.68 -3.33
N LYS A 127 -6.59 -19.28 -4.24
CA LYS A 127 -6.99 -20.48 -4.98
C LYS A 127 -7.19 -21.70 -4.08
N ARG A 128 -6.32 -21.87 -3.08
CA ARG A 128 -6.32 -23.03 -2.17
C ARG A 128 -7.21 -22.87 -0.94
N MET A 129 -7.71 -21.67 -0.66
CA MET A 129 -8.52 -21.40 0.52
C MET A 129 -9.79 -22.27 0.51
N MET A 130 -9.97 -23.08 1.55
CA MET A 130 -11.09 -24.01 1.66
C MET A 130 -12.32 -23.38 2.32
N ASN A 131 -12.14 -22.38 3.18
CA ASN A 131 -13.27 -21.65 3.77
C ASN A 131 -13.89 -20.73 2.71
N PRO A 132 -15.15 -20.97 2.26
CA PRO A 132 -15.74 -20.24 1.14
C PRO A 132 -16.03 -18.78 1.45
N GLU A 133 -16.38 -18.46 2.70
CA GLU A 133 -16.65 -17.08 3.13
C GLU A 133 -15.37 -16.26 3.11
N TYR A 134 -14.31 -16.77 3.75
CA TYR A 134 -13.01 -16.11 3.81
C TYR A 134 -12.37 -16.01 2.41
N LYS A 135 -12.48 -17.07 1.59
CA LYS A 135 -12.06 -17.05 0.19
C LYS A 135 -12.72 -15.92 -0.60
N SER A 136 -14.03 -15.75 -0.46
CA SER A 136 -14.78 -14.70 -1.17
C SER A 136 -14.28 -13.30 -0.83
N LYS A 137 -13.89 -13.07 0.45
CA LYS A 137 -13.31 -11.80 0.88
C LYS A 137 -11.90 -11.58 0.33
N LEU A 138 -11.06 -12.61 0.28
CA LEU A 138 -9.74 -12.53 -0.36
C LEU A 138 -9.86 -12.25 -1.86
N GLU A 139 -10.80 -12.90 -2.56
CA GLU A 139 -11.07 -12.66 -3.98
C GLU A 139 -11.59 -11.25 -4.24
N ALA A 140 -12.50 -10.75 -3.39
CA ALA A 140 -13.02 -9.39 -3.49
C ALA A 140 -11.88 -8.37 -3.34
N PHE A 141 -10.96 -8.58 -2.39
CA PHE A 141 -9.78 -7.74 -2.23
C PHE A 141 -8.83 -7.84 -3.44
N GLN A 142 -8.58 -9.04 -3.96
CA GLN A 142 -7.73 -9.24 -5.15
C GLN A 142 -8.29 -8.54 -6.41
N LYS A 143 -9.61 -8.45 -6.53
CA LYS A 143 -10.31 -7.81 -7.64
C LYS A 143 -10.57 -6.32 -7.40
N SER A 144 -10.16 -5.77 -6.26
CA SER A 144 -10.36 -4.35 -5.96
C SER A 144 -9.48 -3.49 -6.87
N PHE A 145 -10.02 -2.36 -7.30
CA PHE A 145 -9.29 -1.42 -8.15
C PHE A 145 -8.00 -0.93 -7.47
N GLU A 146 -8.06 -0.64 -6.18
CA GLU A 146 -6.92 -0.16 -5.40
C GLU A 146 -5.79 -1.19 -5.39
N TYR A 147 -6.11 -2.46 -5.16
CA TYR A 147 -5.14 -3.55 -5.20
C TYR A 147 -4.52 -3.68 -6.58
N GLN A 148 -5.34 -3.71 -7.64
CA GLN A 148 -4.88 -3.84 -9.02
C GLN A 148 -3.99 -2.67 -9.44
N TYR A 149 -4.41 -1.44 -9.11
CA TYR A 149 -3.65 -0.23 -9.38
C TYR A 149 -2.28 -0.26 -8.70
N VAL A 150 -2.23 -0.48 -7.37
CA VAL A 150 -0.94 -0.47 -6.63
C VAL A 150 -0.06 -1.64 -7.04
N HIS A 151 -0.65 -2.79 -7.39
CA HIS A 151 0.07 -3.92 -7.96
C HIS A 151 0.72 -3.56 -9.30
N ALA A 152 -0.04 -3.00 -10.23
CA ALA A 152 0.44 -2.59 -11.53
C ALA A 152 1.49 -1.45 -11.42
N PHE A 153 1.20 -0.43 -10.61
CA PHE A 153 2.09 0.69 -10.32
C PHE A 153 3.43 0.22 -9.78
N THR A 154 3.41 -0.63 -8.76
CA THR A 154 4.63 -1.13 -8.12
C THR A 154 5.47 -1.99 -9.07
N ASN A 155 4.85 -2.85 -9.87
CA ASN A 155 5.56 -3.64 -10.87
C ASN A 155 6.16 -2.75 -11.97
N THR A 156 5.43 -1.73 -12.40
CA THR A 156 5.91 -0.77 -13.40
C THR A 156 7.13 -0.02 -12.89
N VAL A 157 7.04 0.57 -11.69
CA VAL A 157 8.15 1.30 -11.05
C VAL A 157 9.37 0.40 -10.80
N LYS A 158 9.16 -0.86 -10.39
CA LYS A 158 10.27 -1.80 -10.07
C LYS A 158 10.97 -2.38 -11.29
N HIS A 159 10.24 -2.68 -12.36
CA HIS A 159 10.74 -3.54 -13.44
C HIS A 159 10.71 -2.93 -14.84
N ILE A 160 9.96 -1.84 -15.03
CA ILE A 160 9.69 -1.29 -16.37
C ILE A 160 10.21 0.15 -16.46
N SER A 161 9.57 1.07 -15.73
CA SER A 161 9.86 2.50 -15.79
C SER A 161 9.24 3.24 -14.61
N LEU A 162 9.79 4.40 -14.27
CA LEU A 162 9.15 5.30 -13.31
C LEU A 162 7.78 5.74 -13.86
N VAL A 163 6.72 5.59 -13.07
CA VAL A 163 5.46 6.30 -13.30
C VAL A 163 5.71 7.75 -12.92
N LYS A 164 6.01 8.58 -13.92
CA LYS A 164 6.62 9.89 -13.71
C LYS A 164 5.69 10.77 -12.85
N PRO A 165 6.13 11.18 -11.66
CA PRO A 165 5.43 12.21 -10.93
C PRO A 165 5.69 13.57 -11.58
N LYS A 166 4.68 14.42 -11.60
CA LYS A 166 4.82 15.82 -12.00
C LYS A 166 4.00 16.69 -11.08
N TYR A 167 4.52 17.88 -10.76
CA TYR A 167 3.69 18.91 -10.16
C TYR A 167 2.70 19.42 -11.22
N SER A 168 1.42 19.43 -10.89
CA SER A 168 0.34 19.87 -11.76
C SER A 168 -0.40 21.01 -11.10
N ILE A 169 -0.74 22.03 -11.88
CA ILE A 169 -1.70 23.07 -11.53
C ILE A 169 -2.90 22.89 -12.44
N GLY A 170 -4.00 22.43 -11.87
CA GLY A 170 -5.28 22.30 -12.54
C GLY A 170 -6.02 23.63 -12.52
N PHE A 171 -6.43 24.11 -13.69
CA PHE A 171 -7.39 25.20 -13.85
C PHE A 171 -8.83 24.67 -13.99
N ASP A 172 -9.06 23.45 -13.47
CA ASP A 172 -10.38 22.83 -13.45
C ASP A 172 -11.24 23.43 -12.33
N THR A 173 -12.52 23.08 -12.26
CA THR A 173 -13.44 23.56 -11.21
C THR A 173 -13.00 23.18 -9.79
N GLN A 174 -11.99 22.33 -9.62
CA GLN A 174 -11.44 21.96 -8.32
C GLN A 174 -10.16 22.72 -7.96
N ASN A 175 -9.60 23.51 -8.89
CA ASN A 175 -8.39 24.33 -8.71
C ASN A 175 -7.26 23.58 -7.99
N TYR A 176 -7.12 22.27 -8.30
CA TYR A 176 -6.17 21.42 -7.60
C TYR A 176 -4.74 21.74 -8.03
N HIS A 177 -3.85 21.87 -7.06
CA HIS A 177 -2.41 21.89 -7.30
C HIS A 177 -1.70 20.89 -6.39
N GLY A 178 -0.75 20.15 -6.96
CA GLY A 178 -0.05 19.08 -6.25
C GLY A 178 0.62 18.08 -7.18
N VAL A 179 1.03 16.93 -6.64
CA VAL A 179 1.69 15.89 -7.43
C VAL A 179 0.66 15.01 -8.14
N VAL A 180 0.89 14.77 -9.43
CA VAL A 180 0.12 13.84 -10.25
C VAL A 180 1.06 12.77 -10.78
N PHE A 181 0.67 11.51 -10.66
CA PHE A 181 1.35 10.37 -11.28
C PHE A 181 0.76 10.16 -12.67
N ASP A 182 1.63 10.11 -13.70
CA ASP A 182 1.20 9.91 -15.09
C ASP A 182 0.46 8.58 -15.29
N SER A 183 -0.36 8.52 -16.34
CA SER A 183 -0.99 7.27 -16.78
C SER A 183 0.06 6.26 -17.22
N PHE A 184 -0.24 4.97 -17.09
CA PHE A 184 0.66 3.89 -17.50
C PHE A 184 -0.12 2.66 -17.95
N THR A 185 0.51 1.81 -18.76
CA THR A 185 -0.05 0.54 -19.21
C THR A 185 0.68 -0.61 -18.54
N PHE A 186 -0.06 -1.56 -17.99
CA PHE A 186 0.51 -2.78 -17.39
C PHE A 186 -0.24 -4.00 -17.90
N LYS A 187 0.48 -4.93 -18.55
CA LYS A 187 -0.08 -6.17 -19.13
C LYS A 187 -1.29 -5.94 -20.06
N GLY A 188 -1.29 -4.84 -20.81
CA GLY A 188 -2.36 -4.48 -21.74
C GLY A 188 -3.58 -3.81 -21.09
N GLU A 189 -3.51 -3.51 -19.80
CA GLU A 189 -4.51 -2.72 -19.08
C GLU A 189 -3.97 -1.29 -18.87
N ASP A 190 -4.79 -0.30 -19.21
CA ASP A 190 -4.45 1.11 -19.07
C ASP A 190 -4.94 1.65 -17.73
N PHE A 191 -4.03 2.32 -17.00
CA PHE A 191 -4.31 3.01 -15.76
C PHE A 191 -4.21 4.50 -15.98
N GLU A 192 -5.28 5.22 -15.66
CA GLU A 192 -5.33 6.68 -15.79
C GLU A 192 -4.37 7.39 -14.84
N SER A 193 -4.01 8.63 -15.15
CA SER A 193 -3.23 9.47 -14.25
C SER A 193 -4.01 9.75 -12.97
N ILE A 194 -3.35 9.66 -11.82
CA ILE A 194 -3.99 9.94 -10.53
C ILE A 194 -3.26 11.04 -9.76
N ARG A 195 -4.02 11.81 -8.99
CA ARG A 195 -3.48 12.73 -7.99
C ARG A 195 -2.85 11.93 -6.84
N ASP A 196 -1.84 12.50 -6.23
CA ASP A 196 -1.15 11.93 -5.06
C ASP A 196 -2.09 11.58 -3.90
N GLU A 197 -3.10 12.41 -3.64
CA GLU A 197 -4.19 12.16 -2.68
C GLU A 197 -4.85 10.80 -2.93
N LYS A 198 -5.05 10.44 -4.20
CA LYS A 198 -5.69 9.18 -4.58
C LYS A 198 -4.78 7.97 -4.36
N LEU A 199 -3.48 8.15 -4.60
CA LEU A 199 -2.49 7.10 -4.27
C LEU A 199 -2.44 6.85 -2.76
N VAL A 200 -2.50 7.90 -1.95
CA VAL A 200 -2.59 7.80 -0.48
C VAL A 200 -3.85 7.04 -0.05
N GLU A 201 -5.01 7.34 -0.66
CA GLU A 201 -6.24 6.58 -0.43
C GLU A 201 -6.07 5.09 -0.74
N PHE A 202 -5.46 4.74 -1.88
CA PHE A 202 -5.23 3.35 -2.25
C PHE A 202 -4.30 2.62 -1.28
N ILE A 203 -3.21 3.28 -0.85
CA ILE A 203 -2.29 2.73 0.16
C ILE A 203 -3.03 2.44 1.47
N ASN A 204 -3.81 3.41 1.95
CA ASN A 204 -4.57 3.26 3.18
C ASN A 204 -5.67 2.18 3.08
N SER A 205 -6.32 2.09 1.91
CA SER A 205 -7.33 1.06 1.62
C SER A 205 -6.73 -0.34 1.66
N ILE A 206 -5.63 -0.59 0.95
CA ILE A 206 -4.94 -1.89 0.93
C ILE A 206 -4.51 -2.31 2.33
N ARG A 207 -3.86 -1.39 3.06
CA ARG A 207 -3.42 -1.64 4.44
C ARG A 207 -4.60 -2.02 5.33
N SER A 208 -5.70 -1.27 5.26
CA SER A 208 -6.88 -1.48 6.09
C SER A 208 -7.57 -2.82 5.77
N HIS A 209 -7.66 -3.17 4.48
CA HIS A 209 -8.18 -4.47 4.05
C HIS A 209 -7.32 -5.62 4.57
N CYS A 210 -5.99 -5.52 4.48
CA CYS A 210 -5.09 -6.55 5.02
C CYS A 210 -5.24 -6.71 6.54
N VAL A 211 -5.37 -5.61 7.28
CA VAL A 211 -5.63 -5.64 8.74
C VAL A 211 -6.96 -6.33 9.04
N LYS A 212 -8.02 -6.00 8.30
CA LYS A 212 -9.34 -6.61 8.47
C LYS A 212 -9.34 -8.11 8.18
N LEU A 213 -8.75 -8.52 7.05
CA LEU A 213 -8.58 -9.93 6.71
C LEU A 213 -7.78 -10.69 7.77
N GLY A 214 -6.75 -10.05 8.35
CA GLY A 214 -6.01 -10.61 9.47
C GLY A 214 -6.85 -10.75 10.75
N GLN A 215 -7.67 -9.76 11.09
CA GLN A 215 -8.58 -9.84 12.23
C GLN A 215 -9.58 -11.01 12.05
N GLU A 216 -10.13 -11.17 10.87
CA GLU A 216 -11.02 -12.30 10.55
C GLU A 216 -10.28 -13.66 10.57
N LEU A 217 -8.99 -13.70 10.22
CA LEU A 217 -8.17 -14.90 10.40
C LEU A 217 -8.07 -15.30 11.87
N ASN A 218 -8.01 -14.34 12.80
CA ASN A 218 -8.03 -14.66 14.23
C ASN A 218 -9.33 -15.36 14.64
N GLU A 219 -10.45 -15.12 13.96
CA GLU A 219 -11.73 -15.77 14.24
C GLU A 219 -11.79 -17.16 13.61
N LEU A 220 -11.14 -17.35 12.46
CA LEU A 220 -11.06 -18.62 11.74
C LEU A 220 -10.19 -19.67 12.46
N VAL A 221 -9.07 -19.24 13.04
CA VAL A 221 -8.15 -20.14 13.76
C VAL A 221 -8.69 -20.39 15.16
N ASN A 222 -8.89 -21.66 15.52
CA ASN A 222 -9.33 -22.06 16.86
C ASN A 222 -8.14 -22.30 17.78
#